data_AF-A0A934ZS19-F1
#
_entry.id   AF-A0A934ZS19-F1
#
_cell.length_a   1.000
_cell.length_b   1.000
_cell.length_c   1.000
_cell.angle_alpha   90.00
_cell.angle_beta   90.00
_cell.angle_gamma   90.00
#
_symmetry.space_group_name_H-M   'P 1'
#
loop_
_entity.id
_entity.type
_entity.pdbx_description
1 polymer ?
#
loop_
_entity_poly.entity_id
_entity_poly.type
_entity_poly.pdbx_seq_one_letter_code
_entity_poly.pdbx_strand_id
1 'polypeptide(L)'
;MRITTLAFAALVGVCVPAVASAQDNTAFAQQRFTRGTALYDARDFPQALVEFRASIELYGSPNTRLYLARCLRELGRLDESVPEFERAMRRPVTAPGSTPATCRPATPRRRSSCRWNPGWAG
;
A
#
# COMPACT_ATOMS: atom_id res chain seq x y z
N MET A 1 41.65 37.36 -48.81
CA MET A 1 42.58 37.35 -47.66
C MET A 1 41.85 37.99 -46.48
N ARG A 2 41.55 37.37 -45.34
CA ARG A 2 41.98 36.12 -44.69
C ARG A 2 40.80 35.59 -43.85
N ILE A 3 40.63 34.28 -43.87
CA ILE A 3 39.71 33.50 -43.04
C ILE A 3 40.45 33.22 -41.73
N THR A 4 39.97 33.71 -40.59
CA THR A 4 40.51 33.32 -39.28
C THR A 4 39.43 33.25 -38.21
N THR A 5 39.49 32.13 -37.47
CA THR A 5 38.85 31.78 -36.20
C THR A 5 37.37 31.40 -36.22
N LEU A 6 37.16 30.14 -36.64
CA LEU A 6 36.27 29.19 -35.98
C LEU A 6 36.42 29.26 -34.45
N ALA A 7 35.38 29.70 -33.77
CA ALA A 7 35.07 29.30 -32.41
C ALA A 7 33.55 29.36 -32.25
N PHE A 8 32.87 28.52 -33.03
CA PHE A 8 31.49 28.12 -32.74
C PHE A 8 31.59 27.35 -31.42
N ALA A 9 31.48 28.08 -30.31
CA ALA A 9 31.44 27.51 -28.98
C ALA A 9 30.21 26.62 -28.92
N ALA A 10 30.44 25.35 -29.22
CA ALA A 10 29.54 24.25 -28.99
C ALA A 10 29.26 24.18 -27.49
N LEU A 11 28.28 24.95 -27.03
CA LEU A 11 27.44 24.59 -25.89
C LEU A 11 26.15 23.99 -26.47
N VAL A 12 26.37 22.92 -27.24
CA VAL A 12 25.36 21.92 -27.56
C VAL A 12 24.82 21.41 -26.23
N GLY A 13 23.49 21.38 -26.15
CA GLY A 13 22.74 21.00 -24.98
C GLY A 13 23.30 19.75 -24.30
N VAL A 14 23.65 19.91 -23.03
CA VAL A 14 23.56 18.79 -22.11
C VAL A 14 22.09 18.69 -21.74
N CYS A 15 21.41 17.84 -22.49
CA CYS A 15 20.28 17.05 -22.05
C CYS A 15 20.63 16.48 -20.66
N VAL A 16 20.14 17.12 -19.59
CA VAL A 16 20.05 16.43 -18.31
C VAL A 16 18.89 15.46 -18.49
N PRO A 17 19.15 14.14 -18.42
CA PRO A 17 18.16 13.14 -18.74
C PRO A 17 16.99 13.24 -17.76
N ALA A 18 15.82 12.93 -18.27
CA ALA A 18 14.57 12.81 -17.54
C ALA A 18 14.70 11.87 -16.32
N VAL A 19 15.17 12.39 -15.21
CA VAL A 19 14.77 11.91 -13.88
C VAL A 19 13.38 12.52 -13.62
N ALA A 20 12.38 12.09 -14.40
CA ALA A 20 10.98 12.11 -13.97
C ALA A 20 10.85 11.01 -12.91
N SER A 21 11.49 11.23 -11.77
CA SER A 21 12.04 10.16 -10.94
C SER A 21 11.37 10.14 -9.59
N ALA A 22 10.39 9.25 -9.42
CA ALA A 22 9.77 8.84 -8.14
C ALA A 22 9.18 9.95 -7.23
N GLN A 23 9.93 11.00 -6.89
CA GLN A 23 9.51 12.22 -6.20
C GLN A 23 8.29 12.88 -6.84
N ASP A 24 8.25 12.97 -8.17
CA ASP A 24 7.09 13.54 -8.85
C ASP A 24 5.85 12.68 -8.62
N ASN A 25 6.00 11.35 -8.70
CA ASN A 25 4.89 10.41 -8.47
C ASN A 25 4.38 10.47 -7.03
N THR A 26 5.26 10.62 -6.03
CA THR A 26 4.84 10.77 -4.63
C THR A 26 4.17 12.13 -4.39
N ALA A 27 4.65 13.21 -5.00
CA ALA A 27 4.01 14.52 -4.94
C ALA A 27 2.63 14.52 -5.61
N PHE A 28 2.50 13.93 -6.79
CA PHE A 28 1.20 13.74 -7.46
C PHE A 28 0.26 12.84 -6.65
N ALA A 29 0.76 11.76 -6.05
CA ALA A 29 -0.03 10.89 -5.17
C ALA A 29 -0.55 11.66 -3.94
N GLN A 30 0.28 12.53 -3.35
CA GLN A 30 -0.08 13.35 -2.21
C GLN A 30 -1.11 14.42 -2.59
N GLN A 31 -0.96 15.07 -3.75
CA GLN A 31 -1.95 16.02 -4.25
C GLN A 31 -3.32 15.36 -4.44
N ARG A 32 -3.34 14.16 -5.04
CA ARG A 32 -4.55 13.35 -5.21
C ARG A 32 -5.16 12.95 -3.88
N PHE A 33 -4.33 12.58 -2.90
CA PHE A 33 -4.77 12.29 -1.54
C PHE A 33 -5.44 13.50 -0.89
N THR A 34 -4.84 14.69 -0.96
CA THR A 34 -5.42 15.93 -0.41
C THR A 34 -6.75 16.29 -1.07
N ARG A 35 -6.87 16.06 -2.38
CA ARG A 35 -8.16 16.23 -3.08
C ARG A 35 -9.20 15.23 -2.60
N GLY A 36 -8.81 13.96 -2.47
CA GLY A 36 -9.67 12.90 -1.93
C GLY A 36 -10.16 13.19 -0.52
N THR A 37 -9.31 13.74 0.36
CA THR A 37 -9.71 14.13 1.72
C THR A 37 -10.70 15.29 1.72
N ALA A 38 -10.51 16.29 0.85
CA ALA A 38 -11.47 17.40 0.73
C ALA A 38 -12.85 16.90 0.25
N LEU A 39 -12.88 15.95 -0.69
CA LEU A 39 -14.12 15.32 -1.16
C LEU A 39 -14.77 14.45 -0.07
N TYR A 40 -13.96 13.74 0.73
CA TYR A 40 -14.44 12.97 1.88
C TYR A 40 -15.09 13.88 2.93
N ASP A 41 -14.47 15.02 3.24
CA ASP A 41 -15.03 16.01 4.18
C ASP A 41 -16.33 16.63 3.64
N ALA A 42 -16.43 16.80 2.32
CA ALA A 42 -17.66 17.19 1.62
C ALA A 42 -18.73 16.08 1.56
N ARG A 43 -18.43 14.87 2.08
CA ARG A 43 -19.24 13.64 2.01
C ARG A 43 -19.51 13.14 0.58
N ASP A 44 -18.72 13.59 -0.39
CA ASP A 44 -18.73 13.04 -1.74
C ASP A 44 -17.82 11.79 -1.79
N PHE A 45 -18.28 10.73 -1.14
CA PHE A 45 -17.58 9.45 -1.06
C PHE A 45 -17.32 8.79 -2.43
N PRO A 46 -18.21 8.84 -3.45
CA PRO A 46 -17.92 8.22 -4.74
C PRO A 46 -16.78 8.93 -5.48
N GLN A 47 -16.73 10.27 -5.48
CA GLN A 47 -15.61 11.00 -6.09
C GLN A 47 -14.32 10.85 -5.27
N ALA A 48 -14.40 10.88 -3.94
CA ALA A 48 -13.26 10.67 -3.05
C ALA A 48 -12.60 9.30 -3.33
N LEU A 49 -13.40 8.25 -3.53
CA LEU A 49 -12.92 6.91 -3.84
C LEU A 49 -12.11 6.86 -5.14
N VAL A 50 -12.51 7.60 -6.18
CA VAL A 50 -11.76 7.69 -7.44
C VAL A 50 -10.39 8.32 -7.22
N GLU A 51 -10.34 9.44 -6.48
CA GLU A 51 -9.08 10.13 -6.21
C GLU A 51 -8.13 9.32 -5.32
N PHE A 52 -8.66 8.59 -4.33
CA PHE A 52 -7.85 7.69 -3.51
C PHE A 52 -7.32 6.48 -4.29
N ARG A 53 -8.09 5.94 -5.25
CA ARG A 53 -7.61 4.89 -6.16
C ARG A 53 -6.48 5.42 -7.06
N ALA A 54 -6.64 6.60 -7.66
CA ALA A 54 -5.57 7.21 -8.43
C ALA A 54 -4.31 7.47 -7.58
N SER A 55 -4.49 7.89 -6.32
CA SER A 55 -3.37 8.09 -5.38
C SER A 55 -2.64 6.77 -5.07
N ILE A 56 -3.36 5.67 -4.84
CA ILE A 56 -2.75 4.37 -4.49
C ILE A 56 -1.99 3.73 -5.65
N GLU A 57 -2.42 3.99 -6.90
CA GLU A 57 -1.72 3.56 -8.12
C GLU A 57 -0.37 4.25 -8.28
N LEU A 58 -0.27 5.52 -7.88
CA LEU A 58 0.97 6.29 -7.91
C LEU A 58 1.90 5.94 -6.75
N TYR A 59 1.35 5.87 -5.53
CA TYR A 59 2.09 5.53 -4.32
C TYR A 59 1.19 4.79 -3.32
N GLY A 60 1.55 3.52 -3.07
CA GLY A 60 0.80 2.60 -2.20
C GLY A 60 0.92 2.89 -0.70
N SER A 61 0.64 4.12 -0.27
CA SER A 61 0.67 4.49 1.15
C SER A 61 -0.42 3.75 1.94
N PRO A 62 -0.10 3.19 3.12
CA PRO A 62 -1.10 2.58 3.98
C PRO A 62 -2.16 3.61 4.45
N ASN A 63 -1.78 4.89 4.55
CA ASN A 63 -2.72 5.95 4.91
C ASN A 63 -3.77 6.17 3.81
N THR A 64 -3.37 6.26 2.54
CA THR A 64 -4.31 6.36 1.41
C THR A 64 -5.26 5.18 1.38
N ARG A 65 -4.75 3.96 1.63
CA ARG A 65 -5.56 2.74 1.68
C ARG A 65 -6.60 2.76 2.82
N LEU A 66 -6.25 3.33 3.97
CA LEU A 66 -7.18 3.51 5.09
C LEU A 66 -8.36 4.42 4.71
N TYR A 67 -8.09 5.54 4.04
CA TYR A 67 -9.15 6.46 3.59
C TYR A 67 -10.02 5.85 2.49
N LEU A 68 -9.44 5.08 1.57
CA LEU A 68 -10.19 4.31 0.57
C LEU A 68 -11.16 3.31 1.23
N ALA A 69 -10.69 2.58 2.24
CA ALA A 69 -11.52 1.63 2.98
C ALA A 69 -12.66 2.34 3.73
N ARG A 70 -12.40 3.51 4.33
CA ARG A 70 -13.43 4.37 4.94
C ARG A 70 -14.47 4.80 3.91
N CYS A 71 -14.06 5.28 2.74
CA CYS A 71 -15.00 5.66 1.67
C CYS A 71 -15.90 4.48 1.26
N LEU A 72 -15.33 3.29 1.09
CA LEU A 72 -16.10 2.08 0.78
C LEU A 72 -17.11 1.74 1.88
N ARG A 73 -16.75 1.95 3.15
CA ARG A 73 -17.65 1.75 4.29
C ARG A 73 -18.82 2.73 4.27
N GLU A 74 -18.56 4.02 4.04
CA GLU A 74 -19.61 5.05 3.97
C GLU A 74 -20.54 4.84 2.76
N LEU A 75 -20.05 4.21 1.68
CA LEU A 75 -20.85 3.77 0.53
C LEU A 75 -21.61 2.46 0.77
N GLY A 76 -21.47 1.82 1.93
CA GLY A 76 -22.10 0.52 2.25
C GLY A 76 -21.44 -0.70 1.59
N ARG A 77 -20.30 -0.53 0.91
CA ARG A 77 -19.55 -1.60 0.21
C ARG A 77 -18.58 -2.29 1.17
N LEU A 78 -19.13 -2.93 2.20
CA LEU A 78 -18.35 -3.54 3.27
C LEU A 78 -17.47 -4.70 2.77
N ASP A 79 -17.94 -5.46 1.79
CA ASP A 79 -17.22 -6.61 1.20
C ASP A 79 -15.86 -6.20 0.61
N GLU A 80 -15.78 -5.00 0.03
CA GLU A 80 -14.54 -4.45 -0.53
C GLU A 80 -13.74 -3.64 0.51
N SER A 81 -14.41 -3.11 1.53
CA SER A 81 -13.79 -2.27 2.57
C SER A 81 -12.87 -3.08 3.50
N VAL A 82 -13.36 -4.23 3.98
CA VAL A 82 -12.64 -5.11 4.92
C VAL A 82 -11.24 -5.50 4.42
N PRO A 83 -11.07 -6.06 3.20
CA PRO A 83 -9.74 -6.44 2.72
C PRO A 83 -8.79 -5.24 2.57
N GLU A 84 -9.30 -4.05 2.28
CA GLU A 84 -8.47 -2.84 2.20
C GLU A 84 -8.03 -2.33 3.57
N PHE A 85 -8.88 -2.44 4.60
CA PHE A 85 -8.47 -2.20 5.99
C PHE A 85 -7.39 -3.17 6.44
N GLU A 86 -7.54 -4.47 6.16
CA GLU A 86 -6.54 -5.48 6.50
C GLU A 86 -5.19 -5.20 5.85
N ARG A 87 -5.20 -4.81 4.56
CA ARG A 87 -3.99 -4.43 3.83
C ARG A 87 -3.36 -3.15 4.39
N ALA A 88 -4.15 -2.18 4.86
CA ALA A 88 -3.65 -0.95 5.46
C ALA A 88 -3.01 -1.21 6.85
N MET A 89 -3.55 -2.17 7.60
CA MET A 89 -3.07 -2.55 8.94
C MET A 89 -1.93 -3.57 8.92
N ARG A 90 -1.71 -4.25 7.79
CA ARG A 90 -0.62 -5.20 7.63
C ARG A 90 0.71 -4.48 7.76
N ARG A 91 1.31 -4.58 8.95
CA ARG A 91 2.68 -4.14 9.18
C ARG A 91 3.60 -4.99 8.28
N PRO A 92 4.61 -4.41 7.62
CA PRO A 92 5.66 -5.21 7.03
C PRO A 92 6.25 -6.06 8.15
N VAL A 93 6.17 -7.38 8.01
CA VAL A 93 6.64 -8.32 9.04
C VAL A 93 8.16 -8.30 9.04
N THR A 94 8.76 -7.30 9.68
CA THR A 94 10.20 -7.28 9.95
C THR A 94 10.44 -8.02 11.25
N ALA A 95 10.23 -9.33 11.22
CA ALA A 95 10.65 -10.22 12.29
C ALA A 95 11.00 -11.57 11.68
N PRO A 96 12.30 -11.94 11.56
CA PRO A 96 12.67 -13.34 11.50
C PRO A 96 12.34 -13.96 12.86
N GLY A 97 11.08 -14.37 13.06
CA GLY A 97 10.67 -15.02 14.30
C GLY A 97 9.22 -14.81 14.75
N SER A 98 8.43 -13.93 14.15
CA SER A 98 6.99 -13.91 14.44
C SER A 98 6.31 -14.99 13.62
N THR A 99 6.38 -16.24 14.08
CA THR A 99 5.37 -17.22 13.68
C THR A 99 4.01 -16.59 13.97
N PRO A 100 3.13 -16.41 12.97
CA PRO A 100 1.75 -16.13 13.29
C PRO A 100 1.30 -17.24 14.24
N ALA A 101 0.48 -16.90 15.22
CA ALA A 101 -0.21 -17.90 16.03
C ALA A 101 -1.24 -18.65 15.16
N THR A 102 -0.78 -19.28 14.08
CA THR A 102 -1.40 -20.49 13.57
C THR A 102 -1.33 -21.49 14.70
N CYS A 103 -2.49 -21.95 15.15
CA CYS A 103 -2.62 -23.19 15.90
C CYS A 103 -1.67 -24.22 15.29
N ARG A 104 -0.54 -24.48 15.94
CA ARG A 104 0.28 -25.63 15.63
C ARG A 104 -0.57 -26.81 16.07
N PRO A 105 -1.11 -27.68 15.19
CA PRO A 105 -1.61 -28.94 15.66
C PRO A 105 -0.44 -29.59 16.39
N ALA A 106 -0.64 -29.91 17.67
CA ALA A 106 0.37 -30.58 18.46
C ALA A 106 0.80 -31.83 17.68
N THR A 107 1.97 -31.77 17.04
CA THR A 107 2.62 -32.96 16.50
C THR A 107 2.63 -33.98 17.63
N PRO A 108 2.09 -35.20 17.44
CA PRO A 108 2.13 -36.20 18.47
C PRO A 108 3.59 -36.59 18.66
N ARG A 109 4.28 -35.91 19.58
CA ARG A 109 5.59 -36.34 20.06
C ARG A 109 5.31 -37.60 20.88
N ARG A 110 5.34 -38.74 20.17
CA ARG A 110 5.42 -40.11 20.68
C ARG A 110 4.57 -40.35 21.94
N ARG A 111 3.29 -40.63 21.71
CA ARG A 111 2.33 -41.13 22.70
C ARG A 111 2.86 -42.44 23.32
N SER A 112 3.49 -42.39 24.49
CA SER A 112 3.79 -43.60 25.28
C SER A 112 3.28 -43.57 26.72
N SER A 113 2.58 -42.52 27.17
CA SER A 113 2.11 -42.49 28.55
C SER A 113 0.90 -41.60 28.79
N CYS A 114 -0.21 -41.82 28.09
CA CYS A 114 -1.53 -41.42 28.57
C CYS A 114 -2.54 -42.48 28.15
N ARG A 115 -2.77 -43.45 29.05
CA ARG A 115 -3.84 -44.44 28.98
C ARG A 115 -5.16 -43.70 29.20
N TRP A 116 -5.94 -43.55 28.14
CA TRP A 116 -7.34 -43.12 28.23
C TRP A 116 -8.17 -44.29 28.77
N ASN A 117 -8.93 -44.08 29.84
CA ASN A 117 -9.92 -45.04 30.34
C ASN A 117 -11.31 -44.39 30.25
N PRO A 118 -12.24 -44.87 29.40
CA PRO A 118 -13.59 -44.34 29.35
C PRO A 118 -14.47 -45.18 30.28
N GLY A 119 -14.42 -44.88 31.58
CA GLY A 119 -15.58 -45.14 32.44
C GLY A 119 -16.41 -43.86 32.43
N TRP A 120 -17.71 -43.98 32.13
CA TRP A 120 -18.80 -43.00 32.22
C TRP A 120 -19.55 -42.85 30.88
N ALA A 121 -20.19 -43.95 30.48
CA ALA A 121 -21.43 -43.94 29.74
C ALA A 121 -22.20 -45.21 30.14
N GLY A 122 -23.26 -45.06 30.93
CA GLY A 122 -24.14 -46.15 31.38
C GLY A 122 -24.24 -46.27 32.89
#